data_AF-A0A940TRM0-F1
#
_entry.id   AF-A0A940TRM0-F1
#
_cell.length_a   1.000
_cell.length_b   1.000
_cell.length_c   1.000
_cell.angle_alpha   90.00
_cell.angle_beta   90.00
_cell.angle_gamma   90.00
#
_symmetry.space_group_name_H-M   'P 1'
#
loop_
_entity.id
_entity.type
_entity.pdbx_description
1 polymer ?
#
loop_
_entity_poly.entity_id
_entity_poly.type
_entity_poly.pdbx_seq_one_letter_code
_entity_poly.pdbx_strand_id
1 'polypeptide(L)'
;MLTFSSIPPHRCLPYPPMVYRYFNPPFCNCQGKKMISLRQRSGQGRVKVLSSTLSLLVDKPSPIFLILGMRFLITVFVLFFSTLSFAGTAQESPLQIWKVGDRRWTVEEEFRFGKWVEKNITEDFFIRYKLPVDCADVPYAVRWIYARIAHLPAAATTKDGQLMGHWSAEWRKLPTDPEWYRDRRFRAALLHMLSETTTRTLPLDTYPVRIDPDSLIPGTVFFITESHSGVIGRVVLDGSTVHPLQTWEATSPVHLQRMSLRDFLTTRPESTIYSGLVKFRWPLFENGHWKYLPVADHPFYSLEQYSSSFTEVYADFVEAVAKRIDPTDYHPWDKMQKVLKHTVQYIRERIPIVLEGYQRCQKGKCPEGSDLWEVHSTPNRDGRIILLMDHLHHLIELNHLDQGAIKEMMEGISIRIQPGESVTFYHLYQNYLWLSPHPEDSIEARWGLKKCDIILSRLRSAENSMNFIERTYRKTDPKYADFSIQQQKEITRRLIDEWAKSECKILPLLPSEKK
;
A
#
# COMPACT_ATOMS: atom_id res chain seq x y z
N MET A 1 -59.34 -10.37 13.60
CA MET A 1 -59.42 -10.96 12.25
C MET A 1 -58.54 -10.16 11.33
N LEU A 2 -57.79 -10.86 10.45
CA LEU A 2 -56.77 -10.39 9.51
C LEU A 2 -55.34 -10.24 10.06
N THR A 3 -54.69 -11.40 9.94
CA THR A 3 -53.28 -11.76 10.03
C THR A 3 -52.42 -11.07 8.98
N PHE A 4 -51.23 -10.60 9.38
CA PHE A 4 -50.11 -10.36 8.46
C PHE A 4 -49.08 -11.47 8.64
N SER A 5 -48.85 -12.20 7.55
CA SER A 5 -47.87 -13.27 7.40
C SER A 5 -46.45 -12.73 7.35
N SER A 6 -45.58 -13.32 8.17
CA SER A 6 -44.14 -13.17 8.13
C SER A 6 -43.54 -13.77 6.86
N ILE A 7 -42.73 -12.98 6.16
CA ILE A 7 -41.84 -13.44 5.08
C ILE A 7 -40.55 -13.96 5.75
N PRO A 8 -40.06 -15.18 5.43
CA PRO A 8 -38.84 -15.71 6.03
C PRO A 8 -37.60 -15.06 5.39
N PRO A 9 -36.53 -14.79 6.16
CA PRO A 9 -35.26 -14.35 5.58
C PRO A 9 -34.60 -15.50 4.83
N HIS A 10 -34.19 -15.20 3.59
CA HIS A 10 -33.43 -16.09 2.73
C HIS A 10 -32.15 -16.56 3.42
N ARG A 11 -31.94 -17.88 3.41
CA ARG A 11 -30.67 -18.52 3.78
C ARG A 11 -29.61 -18.13 2.74
N CYS A 12 -28.63 -17.34 3.14
CA CYS A 12 -27.34 -17.29 2.46
C CYS A 12 -26.59 -18.60 2.79
N LEU A 13 -26.28 -19.39 1.77
CA LEU A 13 -25.37 -20.53 1.87
C LEU A 13 -23.94 -20.01 2.14
N PRO A 14 -23.19 -20.60 3.08
CA PRO A 14 -21.79 -20.25 3.27
C PRO A 14 -20.95 -20.85 2.15
N TYR A 15 -20.39 -19.99 1.29
CA TYR A 15 -19.19 -20.34 0.53
C TYR A 15 -18.01 -20.54 1.51
N PRO A 16 -17.07 -21.45 1.23
CA PRO A 16 -15.93 -21.68 2.11
C PRO A 16 -15.12 -20.39 2.25
N PRO A 17 -14.75 -19.97 3.47
CA PRO A 17 -13.93 -18.78 3.66
C PRO A 17 -12.56 -19.00 3.04
N MET A 18 -12.19 -18.14 2.09
CA MET A 18 -10.83 -18.07 1.56
C MET A 18 -9.82 -17.97 2.71
N VAL A 19 -8.71 -18.69 2.53
CA VAL A 19 -7.64 -18.94 3.50
C VAL A 19 -6.78 -17.68 3.71
N TYR A 20 -7.36 -16.57 4.18
CA TYR A 20 -6.62 -15.36 4.57
C TYR A 20 -6.35 -15.27 6.09
N ARG A 21 -6.50 -16.37 6.84
CA ARG A 21 -6.45 -16.36 8.31
C ARG A 21 -5.12 -16.73 8.97
N TYR A 22 -4.03 -16.90 8.21
CA TYR A 22 -2.75 -17.32 8.80
C TYR A 22 -1.87 -16.19 9.36
N PHE A 23 -2.24 -14.93 9.16
CA PHE A 23 -1.62 -13.81 9.86
C PHE A 23 -2.70 -12.82 10.28
N ASN A 24 -2.93 -12.69 11.59
CA ASN A 24 -3.30 -11.37 12.10
C ASN A 24 -2.09 -10.49 11.75
N PRO A 25 -2.19 -9.48 10.86
CA PRO A 25 -1.25 -8.38 10.97
C PRO A 25 -1.34 -7.89 12.43
N PRO A 26 -0.25 -7.40 13.04
CA PRO A 26 -0.42 -6.65 14.28
C PRO A 26 -1.47 -5.59 13.99
N PHE A 27 -2.61 -5.67 14.66
CA PHE A 27 -3.58 -4.60 14.64
C PHE A 27 -2.78 -3.35 15.01
N CYS A 28 -2.58 -2.45 14.04
CA CYS A 28 -2.08 -1.11 14.32
C CYS A 28 -3.14 -0.48 15.23
N ASN A 29 -2.85 -0.49 16.53
CA ASN A 29 -3.72 0.12 17.51
C ASN A 29 -3.53 1.64 17.40
N CYS A 30 -4.23 2.26 16.44
CA CYS A 30 -4.27 3.71 16.26
C CYS A 30 -5.13 4.42 17.33
N GLN A 31 -5.13 3.93 18.58
CA GLN A 31 -5.80 4.59 19.70
C GLN A 31 -4.77 5.17 20.66
N GLY A 32 -4.23 6.32 20.25
CA GLY A 32 -3.31 7.10 21.06
C GLY A 32 -3.48 8.60 20.82
N LYS A 33 -4.72 9.13 20.78
CA LYS A 33 -5.00 10.57 20.95
C LYS A 33 -6.49 10.81 21.22
N LYS A 34 -6.74 11.63 22.26
CA LYS A 34 -8.05 12.01 22.83
C LYS A 34 -9.12 12.30 21.77
N MET A 35 -10.27 11.62 21.92
CA MET A 35 -11.49 11.83 21.14
C MET A 35 -12.19 13.12 21.65
N ILE A 36 -12.28 14.15 20.81
CA ILE A 36 -13.17 15.30 21.03
C ILE A 36 -14.33 15.14 20.04
N SER A 37 -15.53 14.94 20.59
CA SER A 37 -16.78 14.77 19.83
C SER A 37 -17.26 16.12 19.28
N LEU A 38 -17.37 16.23 17.95
CA LEU A 38 -18.05 17.33 17.28
C LEU A 38 -19.36 16.81 16.67
N ARG A 39 -20.46 17.40 17.14
CA ARG A 39 -21.84 17.08 16.76
C ARG A 39 -22.23 17.94 15.55
N GLN A 40 -22.39 17.35 14.38
CA GLN A 40 -22.90 18.05 13.18
C GLN A 40 -24.38 17.74 12.95
N ARG A 41 -25.18 18.81 12.75
CA ARG A 41 -26.60 18.79 12.39
C ARG A 41 -26.73 18.69 10.86
N SER A 42 -27.52 17.74 10.38
CA SER A 42 -27.92 17.63 8.97
C SER A 42 -29.17 18.47 8.68
N GLY A 43 -29.06 19.43 7.77
CA GLY A 43 -30.19 20.13 7.15
C GLY A 43 -30.49 19.51 5.78
N GLN A 44 -31.75 19.11 5.56
CA GLN A 44 -32.22 18.40 4.37
C GLN A 44 -33.01 19.40 3.49
N GLY A 45 -32.52 19.68 2.28
CA GLY A 45 -33.17 20.55 1.31
C GLY A 45 -33.43 19.83 -0.01
N ARG A 46 -34.71 19.69 -0.37
CA ARG A 46 -35.19 19.06 -1.62
C ARG A 46 -34.88 19.94 -2.84
N VAL A 47 -34.37 19.34 -3.92
CA VAL A 47 -34.32 19.95 -5.25
C VAL A 47 -35.43 19.34 -6.12
N LYS A 48 -36.30 20.19 -6.68
CA LYS A 48 -37.27 19.82 -7.73
C LYS A 48 -36.58 19.95 -9.09
N VAL A 49 -36.66 18.90 -9.90
CA VAL A 49 -36.25 18.90 -11.32
C VAL A 49 -37.48 19.17 -12.18
N LEU A 50 -37.44 20.23 -12.99
CA LEU A 50 -38.42 20.52 -14.04
C LEU A 50 -37.85 20.05 -15.38
N SER A 51 -38.60 19.16 -16.03
CA SER A 51 -38.41 18.72 -17.41
C SER A 51 -39.00 19.74 -18.36
N SER A 52 -38.25 20.13 -19.39
CA SER A 52 -38.81 20.80 -20.57
C SER A 52 -38.10 20.31 -21.82
N THR A 53 -38.88 19.67 -22.67
CA THR A 53 -38.57 19.23 -24.03
C THR A 53 -38.72 20.41 -24.98
N LEU A 54 -37.68 20.70 -25.79
CA LEU A 54 -37.78 21.62 -26.91
C LEU A 54 -37.18 20.95 -28.16
N SER A 55 -38.03 20.61 -29.11
CA SER A 55 -37.66 20.15 -30.45
C SER A 55 -37.47 21.38 -31.34
N LEU A 56 -36.27 21.56 -31.92
CA LEU A 56 -36.01 22.55 -32.96
C LEU A 56 -35.59 21.86 -34.25
N LEU A 57 -36.33 22.17 -35.32
CA LEU A 57 -36.03 21.86 -36.71
C LEU A 57 -34.73 22.57 -37.12
N VAL A 58 -33.85 21.85 -37.82
CA VAL A 58 -32.62 22.37 -38.44
C VAL A 58 -32.79 22.32 -39.95
N ASP A 59 -32.87 23.50 -40.57
CA ASP A 59 -32.69 23.67 -42.02
C ASP A 59 -31.19 23.65 -42.38
N LYS A 60 -30.86 22.95 -43.47
CA LYS A 60 -29.50 22.80 -44.00
C LYS A 60 -29.08 24.02 -44.83
N PRO A 61 -27.90 24.63 -44.61
CA PRO A 61 -27.36 25.62 -45.54
C PRO A 61 -26.48 24.98 -46.64
N SER A 62 -26.52 25.61 -47.82
CA SER A 62 -25.81 25.22 -49.06
C SER A 62 -24.27 25.26 -48.97
N PRO A 63 -23.55 24.45 -49.78
CA PRO A 63 -22.12 24.14 -49.58
C PRO A 63 -21.11 25.11 -50.24
N ILE A 64 -21.48 26.35 -50.56
CA ILE A 64 -20.60 27.24 -51.36
C ILE A 64 -19.95 28.38 -50.54
N PHE A 65 -20.36 28.63 -49.29
CA PHE A 65 -19.78 29.69 -48.45
C PHE A 65 -18.66 29.24 -47.47
N LEU A 66 -18.28 27.96 -47.46
CA LEU A 66 -17.47 27.36 -46.39
C LEU A 66 -15.94 27.49 -46.55
N ILE A 67 -15.41 27.83 -47.73
CA ILE A 67 -13.96 27.70 -47.99
C ILE A 67 -13.18 29.00 -47.70
N LEU A 68 -13.80 30.18 -47.74
CA LEU A 68 -13.12 31.45 -47.41
C LEU A 68 -13.21 31.86 -45.93
N GLY A 69 -14.23 31.42 -45.18
CA GLY A 69 -14.37 31.75 -43.74
C GLY A 69 -13.44 30.95 -42.82
N MET A 70 -13.06 29.73 -43.20
CA MET A 70 -12.23 28.84 -42.38
C MET A 70 -10.77 29.30 -42.25
N ARG A 71 -10.23 30.01 -43.25
CA ARG A 71 -8.83 30.51 -43.18
C ARG A 71 -8.68 31.72 -42.27
N PHE A 72 -9.69 32.59 -42.15
CA PHE A 72 -9.65 33.75 -41.25
C PHE A 72 -9.85 33.36 -39.78
N LEU A 73 -10.70 32.36 -39.51
CA LEU A 73 -10.93 31.84 -38.16
C LEU A 73 -9.70 31.13 -37.57
N ILE A 74 -8.93 30.39 -38.40
CA ILE A 74 -7.70 29.71 -37.93
C ILE A 74 -6.61 30.73 -37.56
N THR A 75 -6.47 31.85 -38.30
CA THR A 75 -5.48 32.88 -37.97
C THR A 75 -5.84 33.65 -36.70
N VAL A 76 -7.13 33.95 -36.47
CA VAL A 76 -7.60 34.58 -35.23
C VAL A 76 -7.47 33.64 -34.03
N PHE A 77 -7.69 32.33 -34.19
CA PHE A 77 -7.49 31.34 -33.12
C PHE A 77 -6.01 31.20 -32.75
N VAL A 78 -5.08 31.22 -33.72
CA VAL A 78 -3.64 31.16 -33.44
C VAL A 78 -3.13 32.42 -32.74
N LEU A 79 -3.71 33.60 -33.04
CA LEU A 79 -3.36 34.87 -32.37
C LEU A 79 -4.00 35.01 -30.97
N PHE A 80 -5.18 34.45 -30.71
CA PHE A 80 -5.82 34.52 -29.38
C PHE A 80 -5.18 33.57 -28.36
N PHE A 81 -4.62 32.44 -28.78
CA PHE A 81 -3.90 31.52 -27.89
C PHE A 81 -2.46 31.92 -27.59
N SER A 82 -1.90 32.91 -28.29
CA SER A 82 -0.52 33.38 -28.06
C SER A 82 -0.40 34.57 -27.10
N THR A 83 -1.50 35.11 -26.56
CA THR A 83 -1.46 36.32 -25.69
C THR A 83 -1.97 36.13 -24.25
N LEU A 84 -2.30 34.91 -23.81
CA LEU A 84 -2.63 34.63 -22.40
C LEU A 84 -1.51 33.86 -21.71
N SER A 85 -0.34 34.49 -21.59
CA SER A 85 0.73 34.04 -20.67
C SER A 85 1.31 35.23 -19.92
N PHE A 86 0.43 36.02 -19.30
CA PHE A 86 0.81 36.96 -18.22
C PHE A 86 0.59 36.29 -16.86
N ALA A 87 1.19 35.12 -16.65
CA ALA A 87 1.50 34.69 -15.29
C ALA A 87 2.79 35.43 -14.92
N GLY A 88 2.67 36.55 -14.19
CA GLY A 88 3.85 37.26 -13.70
C GLY A 88 4.76 36.29 -12.94
N THR A 89 6.02 36.22 -13.34
CA THR A 89 7.03 35.40 -12.65
C THR A 89 7.11 35.89 -11.21
N ALA A 90 6.57 35.10 -10.27
CA ALA A 90 6.59 35.46 -8.86
C ALA A 90 8.06 35.67 -8.44
N GLN A 91 8.39 36.85 -7.93
CA GLN A 91 9.74 37.10 -7.43
C GLN A 91 9.96 36.23 -6.19
N GLU A 92 10.68 35.14 -6.37
CA GLU A 92 10.92 34.17 -5.32
C GLU A 92 11.86 34.70 -4.23
N SER A 93 11.48 34.48 -2.97
CA SER A 93 12.28 34.89 -1.83
C SER A 93 13.51 33.97 -1.68
N PRO A 94 14.72 34.50 -1.45
CA PRO A 94 15.89 33.66 -1.12
C PRO A 94 15.74 32.96 0.25
N LEU A 95 14.76 33.36 1.05
CA LEU A 95 14.48 32.84 2.38
C LEU A 95 13.63 31.56 2.37
N GLN A 96 13.05 31.21 1.22
CA GLN A 96 12.20 30.03 1.09
C GLN A 96 13.02 28.73 1.16
N ILE A 97 12.35 27.59 1.27
CA ILE A 97 12.99 26.28 1.41
C ILE A 97 13.77 25.93 0.12
N TRP A 98 13.14 26.06 -1.05
CA TRP A 98 13.81 25.95 -2.36
C TRP A 98 13.12 26.78 -3.44
N LYS A 99 13.86 27.08 -4.50
CA LYS A 99 13.39 27.83 -5.68
C LYS A 99 12.75 26.93 -6.73
N VAL A 100 11.61 27.36 -7.29
CA VAL A 100 10.87 26.65 -8.33
C VAL A 100 10.83 27.41 -9.66
N GLY A 101 10.99 28.73 -9.63
CA GLY A 101 10.95 29.59 -10.82
C GLY A 101 9.61 29.45 -11.56
N ASP A 102 9.67 29.17 -12.86
CA ASP A 102 8.48 28.98 -13.71
C ASP A 102 8.04 27.51 -13.82
N ARG A 103 8.72 26.60 -13.12
CA ARG A 103 8.39 25.18 -13.15
C ARG A 103 7.07 24.92 -12.45
N ARG A 104 6.21 24.12 -13.06
CA ARG A 104 4.91 23.72 -12.52
C ARG A 104 4.72 22.22 -12.70
N TRP A 105 3.80 21.65 -11.94
CA TRP A 105 3.34 20.31 -12.20
C TRP A 105 2.57 20.27 -13.52
N THR A 106 2.86 19.25 -14.32
CA THR A 106 2.15 18.90 -15.55
C THR A 106 1.97 17.39 -15.57
N VAL A 107 1.18 16.88 -16.50
CA VAL A 107 1.02 15.43 -16.69
C VAL A 107 2.36 14.77 -17.03
N GLU A 108 3.19 15.41 -17.86
CA GLU A 108 4.53 14.93 -18.21
C GLU A 108 5.44 14.86 -16.98
N GLU A 109 5.32 15.82 -16.08
CA GLU A 109 6.09 15.86 -14.84
C GLU A 109 5.61 14.79 -13.84
N GLU A 110 4.30 14.49 -13.79
CA GLU A 110 3.78 13.33 -13.04
C GLU A 110 4.34 11.99 -13.60
N PHE A 111 4.48 11.85 -14.92
CA PHE A 111 5.14 10.68 -15.50
C PHE A 111 6.64 10.59 -15.16
N ARG A 112 7.35 11.72 -15.13
CA ARG A 112 8.76 11.76 -14.70
C ARG A 112 8.89 11.42 -13.22
N PHE A 113 7.98 11.93 -12.39
CA PHE A 113 7.87 11.57 -10.98
C PHE A 113 7.68 10.06 -10.82
N GLY A 114 6.75 9.45 -11.56
CA GLY A 114 6.53 8.01 -11.49
C GLY A 114 7.76 7.19 -11.89
N LYS A 115 8.44 7.56 -12.98
CA LYS A 115 9.71 6.93 -13.38
C LYS A 115 10.80 7.07 -12.31
N TRP A 116 10.85 8.22 -11.64
CA TRP A 116 11.78 8.42 -10.52
C TRP A 116 11.41 7.54 -9.33
N VAL A 117 10.13 7.42 -8.98
CA VAL A 117 9.66 6.54 -7.90
C VAL A 117 10.05 5.10 -8.16
N GLU A 118 9.70 4.56 -9.32
CA GLU A 118 10.00 3.17 -9.71
C GLU A 118 11.50 2.85 -9.67
N LYS A 119 12.34 3.81 -10.12
CA LYS A 119 13.78 3.64 -10.20
C LYS A 119 14.51 3.83 -8.86
N ASN A 120 14.09 4.80 -8.05
CA ASN A 120 14.89 5.27 -6.90
C ASN A 120 14.32 4.87 -5.54
N ILE A 121 13.00 4.64 -5.44
CA ILE A 121 12.39 4.24 -4.18
C ILE A 121 12.56 2.72 -4.03
N THR A 122 13.35 2.35 -3.01
CA THR A 122 13.67 0.97 -2.63
C THR A 122 13.31 0.73 -1.17
N GLU A 123 13.29 -0.52 -0.73
CA GLU A 123 12.99 -0.89 0.67
C GLU A 123 13.84 -0.13 1.70
N ASP A 124 15.11 0.15 1.38
CA ASP A 124 16.07 0.82 2.26
C ASP A 124 16.18 2.34 2.04
N PHE A 125 15.36 2.93 1.17
CA PHE A 125 15.50 4.34 0.76
C PHE A 125 15.55 5.29 1.96
N PHE A 126 14.59 5.19 2.88
CA PHE A 126 14.53 6.07 4.05
C PHE A 126 15.62 5.78 5.08
N ILE A 127 16.05 4.52 5.21
CA ILE A 127 17.21 4.14 6.04
C ILE A 127 18.48 4.81 5.55
N ARG A 128 18.73 4.71 4.23
CA ARG A 128 19.92 5.27 3.58
C ARG A 128 20.07 6.77 3.85
N TYR A 129 18.96 7.51 3.90
CA TYR A 129 18.94 8.95 4.13
C TYR A 129 18.64 9.36 5.57
N LYS A 130 18.52 8.40 6.50
CA LYS A 130 18.23 8.63 7.92
C LYS A 130 16.96 9.47 8.11
N LEU A 131 15.89 9.07 7.42
CA LEU A 131 14.56 9.68 7.53
C LEU A 131 13.64 8.71 8.28
N PRO A 132 13.28 9.01 9.54
CA PRO A 132 12.24 8.23 10.20
C PRO A 132 10.90 8.53 9.54
N VAL A 133 10.12 7.49 9.28
CA VAL A 133 8.82 7.58 8.62
C VAL A 133 7.85 6.61 9.28
N ASP A 134 6.56 6.91 9.22
CA ASP A 134 5.47 5.94 9.33
C ASP A 134 4.71 5.79 8.00
N CYS A 135 3.57 5.07 8.02
CA CYS A 135 2.73 4.89 6.84
C CYS A 135 2.23 6.19 6.19
N ALA A 136 1.90 7.21 6.99
CA ALA A 136 1.40 8.50 6.54
C ALA A 136 2.50 9.36 5.92
N ASP A 137 3.73 9.20 6.40
CA ASP A 137 4.88 9.96 5.95
C ASP A 137 5.34 9.59 4.54
N VAL A 138 5.19 8.32 4.13
CA VAL A 138 5.73 7.81 2.86
C VAL A 138 5.23 8.63 1.66
N PRO A 139 3.92 8.84 1.43
CA PRO A 139 3.44 9.66 0.31
C PRO A 139 4.01 11.07 0.29
N TYR A 140 4.00 11.75 1.44
CA TYR A 140 4.47 13.13 1.57
C TYR A 140 5.97 13.24 1.32
N ALA A 141 6.77 12.38 1.95
CA ALA A 141 8.22 12.39 1.81
C ALA A 141 8.66 12.13 0.37
N VAL A 142 8.08 11.11 -0.28
CA VAL A 142 8.38 10.78 -1.68
C VAL A 142 8.05 11.96 -2.60
N ARG A 143 6.88 12.60 -2.42
CA ARG A 143 6.46 13.76 -3.23
C ARG A 143 7.38 14.97 -3.02
N TRP A 144 7.67 15.33 -1.77
CA TRP A 144 8.48 16.51 -1.44
C TRP A 144 9.94 16.36 -1.87
N ILE A 145 10.52 15.16 -1.71
CA ILE A 145 11.89 14.89 -2.16
C ILE A 145 11.99 15.05 -3.68
N TYR A 146 11.08 14.47 -4.44
CA TYR A 146 11.08 14.64 -5.90
C TYR A 146 10.88 16.11 -6.29
N ALA A 147 9.91 16.79 -5.69
CA ALA A 147 9.66 18.20 -5.98
C ALA A 147 10.89 19.08 -5.73
N ARG A 148 11.64 18.81 -4.66
CA ARG A 148 12.90 19.48 -4.35
C ARG A 148 14.00 19.19 -5.37
N ILE A 149 14.08 17.97 -5.92
CA ILE A 149 15.03 17.60 -6.96
C ILE A 149 14.67 18.25 -8.30
N ALA A 150 13.39 18.26 -8.66
CA ALA A 150 12.89 18.72 -9.95
C ALA A 150 12.56 20.23 -9.99
N HIS A 151 12.82 20.95 -8.88
CA HIS A 151 12.47 22.36 -8.67
C HIS A 151 10.99 22.64 -8.91
N LEU A 152 10.10 21.83 -8.36
CA LEU A 152 8.65 21.95 -8.48
C LEU A 152 8.04 22.50 -7.19
N PRO A 153 6.89 23.19 -7.28
CA PRO A 153 6.16 23.62 -6.09
C PRO A 153 5.58 22.42 -5.35
N ALA A 154 5.84 22.29 -4.06
CA ALA A 154 5.16 21.34 -3.19
C ALA A 154 4.53 22.06 -2.00
N ALA A 155 3.45 21.46 -1.48
CA ALA A 155 2.73 21.93 -0.32
C ALA A 155 2.17 20.73 0.48
N ALA A 156 1.79 21.00 1.72
CA ALA A 156 1.07 20.08 2.59
C ALA A 156 0.20 20.89 3.56
N THR A 157 -0.94 20.32 3.94
CA THR A 157 -1.82 20.90 4.95
C THR A 157 -1.49 20.27 6.29
N THR A 158 -1.15 21.10 7.29
CA THR A 158 -0.86 20.61 8.64
C THR A 158 -2.12 20.10 9.34
N LYS A 159 -1.95 19.37 10.44
CA LYS A 159 -3.04 18.91 11.31
C LYS A 159 -3.95 20.03 11.82
N ASP A 160 -3.45 21.26 11.85
CA ASP A 160 -4.20 22.47 12.24
C ASP A 160 -4.85 23.20 11.04
N GLY A 161 -4.77 22.61 9.83
CA GLY A 161 -5.37 23.16 8.61
C GLY A 161 -4.55 24.26 7.93
N GLN A 162 -3.30 24.48 8.34
CA GLN A 162 -2.44 25.49 7.73
C GLN A 162 -1.73 24.93 6.50
N LEU A 163 -1.72 25.68 5.40
CA LEU A 163 -0.98 25.30 4.20
C LEU A 163 0.47 25.76 4.33
N MET A 164 1.39 24.80 4.33
CA MET A 164 2.83 25.05 4.24
C MET A 164 3.38 24.51 2.91
N GLY A 165 4.51 25.02 2.46
CA GLY A 165 5.10 24.57 1.21
C GLY A 165 6.50 25.08 0.99
N HIS A 166 7.03 24.89 -0.22
CA HIS A 166 8.39 25.31 -0.57
C HIS A 166 8.71 26.79 -0.30
N TRP A 167 7.68 27.65 -0.28
CA TRP A 167 7.76 29.09 -0.03
C TRP A 167 7.97 29.46 1.46
N SER A 168 7.77 28.51 2.38
CA SER A 168 7.91 28.69 3.82
C SER A 168 9.30 29.21 4.21
N ALA A 169 9.38 30.16 5.14
CA ALA A 169 10.60 30.92 5.47
C ALA A 169 11.12 30.70 6.91
N GLU A 170 10.48 29.81 7.66
CA GLU A 170 10.81 29.47 9.05
C GLU A 170 12.26 28.94 9.17
N TRP A 171 12.73 28.23 8.13
CA TRP A 171 14.06 27.63 8.07
C TRP A 171 15.12 28.50 7.36
N ARG A 172 14.82 29.76 7.06
CA ARG A 172 15.70 30.67 6.28
C ARG A 172 17.13 30.80 6.79
N LYS A 173 17.37 30.56 8.08
CA LYS A 173 18.70 30.64 8.71
C LYS A 173 19.57 29.40 8.46
N LEU A 174 18.99 28.30 8.00
CA LEU A 174 19.72 27.07 7.71
C LEU A 174 20.36 27.12 6.31
N PRO A 175 21.54 26.50 6.13
CA PRO A 175 22.22 26.46 4.85
C PRO A 175 21.47 25.53 3.88
N THR A 176 21.56 25.85 2.59
CA THR A 176 21.06 25.03 1.48
C THR A 176 22.19 24.25 0.82
N ASP A 177 21.86 23.19 0.10
CA ASP A 177 22.81 22.38 -0.67
C ASP A 177 22.16 21.93 -1.99
N PRO A 178 22.88 21.80 -3.11
CA PRO A 178 22.31 21.24 -4.34
C PRO A 178 21.68 19.85 -4.13
N GLU A 179 22.30 19.00 -3.32
CA GLU A 179 21.80 17.68 -2.99
C GLU A 179 20.80 17.73 -1.82
N TRP A 180 19.56 17.31 -2.06
CA TRP A 180 18.46 17.41 -1.07
C TRP A 180 18.80 16.76 0.29
N TYR A 181 19.57 15.67 0.29
CA TYR A 181 19.89 14.91 1.51
C TYR A 181 21.01 15.56 2.34
N ARG A 182 21.72 16.54 1.79
CA ARG A 182 22.70 17.40 2.47
C ARG A 182 22.14 18.79 2.80
N ASP A 183 21.07 19.20 2.12
CA ASP A 183 20.38 20.47 2.34
C ASP A 183 19.70 20.52 3.72
N ARG A 184 20.35 21.17 4.68
CA ARG A 184 19.86 21.26 6.07
C ARG A 184 18.54 22.02 6.16
N ARG A 185 18.33 23.03 5.31
CA ARG A 185 17.08 23.79 5.26
C ARG A 185 15.93 22.90 4.80
N PHE A 186 16.10 22.21 3.67
CA PHE A 186 15.10 21.30 3.15
C PHE A 186 14.79 20.18 4.13
N ARG A 187 15.83 19.54 4.69
CA ARG A 187 15.62 18.41 5.62
C ARG A 187 14.89 18.81 6.90
N ALA A 188 15.20 19.98 7.46
CA ALA A 188 14.49 20.48 8.64
C ALA A 188 13.01 20.75 8.33
N ALA A 189 12.72 21.33 7.16
CA ALA A 189 11.35 21.57 6.73
C ALA A 189 10.58 20.28 6.41
N LEU A 190 11.25 19.31 5.76
CA LEU A 190 10.67 18.00 5.47
C LEU A 190 10.28 17.27 6.75
N LEU A 191 11.19 17.18 7.73
CA LEU A 191 10.90 16.51 9.01
C LEU A 191 9.79 17.21 9.79
N HIS A 192 9.74 18.54 9.74
CA HIS A 192 8.63 19.28 10.35
C HIS A 192 7.30 18.97 9.66
N MET A 193 7.25 19.00 8.33
CA MET A 193 6.06 18.68 7.55
C MET A 193 5.54 17.28 7.90
N LEU A 194 6.42 16.26 7.91
CA LEU A 194 6.05 14.89 8.30
C LEU A 194 5.46 14.84 9.72
N SER A 195 6.04 15.55 10.69
CA SER A 195 5.51 15.62 12.05
C SER A 195 4.15 16.34 12.19
N GLU A 196 3.78 17.14 11.18
CA GLU A 196 2.56 17.93 11.14
C GLU A 196 1.49 17.33 10.21
N THR A 197 1.80 16.28 9.45
CA THR A 197 0.88 15.56 8.57
C THR A 197 0.48 14.20 9.15
N THR A 198 -0.68 13.68 8.72
CA THR A 198 -1.17 12.33 9.08
C THR A 198 -2.03 11.77 7.96
N THR A 199 -2.52 10.54 8.08
CA THR A 199 -3.55 10.01 7.16
C THR A 199 -4.84 10.85 7.12
N ARG A 200 -5.09 11.72 8.12
CA ARG A 200 -6.22 12.68 8.14
C ARG A 200 -5.97 13.94 7.31
N THR A 201 -4.71 14.28 7.01
CA THR A 201 -4.38 15.46 6.19
C THR A 201 -4.35 15.12 4.69
N LEU A 202 -4.11 13.85 4.33
CA LEU A 202 -4.09 13.39 2.93
C LEU A 202 -5.33 13.82 2.12
N PRO A 203 -6.58 13.71 2.62
CA PRO A 203 -7.75 14.19 1.88
C PRO A 203 -7.73 15.68 1.50
N LEU A 204 -6.99 16.52 2.24
CA LEU A 204 -6.90 17.96 1.99
C LEU A 204 -5.91 18.27 0.87
N ASP A 205 -4.87 17.45 0.75
CA ASP A 205 -3.73 17.62 -0.15
C ASP A 205 -3.82 16.78 -1.42
N THR A 206 -4.81 15.90 -1.52
CA THR A 206 -4.96 14.97 -2.64
C THR A 206 -6.33 15.09 -3.32
N TYR A 207 -6.47 14.46 -4.48
CA TYR A 207 -7.72 14.35 -5.22
C TYR A 207 -7.89 12.93 -5.79
N PRO A 208 -9.13 12.42 -5.86
CA PRO A 208 -9.40 11.10 -6.39
C PRO A 208 -9.22 11.08 -7.91
N VAL A 209 -8.66 9.98 -8.39
CA VAL A 209 -8.39 9.78 -9.82
C VAL A 209 -9.23 8.65 -10.39
N ARG A 210 -9.39 8.70 -11.72
CA ARG A 210 -9.85 7.59 -12.54
C ARG A 210 -8.99 6.36 -12.27
N ILE A 211 -9.58 5.18 -12.34
CA ILE A 211 -8.88 3.90 -12.26
C ILE A 211 -8.60 3.42 -13.69
N ASP A 212 -7.42 3.76 -14.20
CA ASP A 212 -6.95 3.46 -15.56
C ASP A 212 -5.41 3.34 -15.56
N PRO A 213 -4.81 2.59 -16.50
CA PRO A 213 -3.36 2.52 -16.67
C PRO A 213 -2.66 3.89 -16.81
N ASP A 214 -3.30 4.90 -17.38
CA ASP A 214 -2.72 6.23 -17.56
C ASP A 214 -2.66 7.07 -16.28
N SER A 215 -3.60 6.82 -15.36
CA SER A 215 -3.75 7.54 -14.12
C SER A 215 -3.02 6.85 -12.97
N LEU A 216 -3.07 5.52 -12.87
CA LEU A 216 -2.47 4.74 -11.78
C LEU A 216 -1.04 4.32 -12.09
N ILE A 217 -0.15 5.31 -12.11
CA ILE A 217 1.30 5.12 -12.32
C ILE A 217 2.06 5.06 -10.98
N PRO A 218 3.32 4.62 -10.97
CA PRO A 218 4.16 4.76 -9.78
C PRO A 218 4.16 6.20 -9.25
N GLY A 219 4.18 6.36 -7.93
CA GLY A 219 4.00 7.63 -7.23
C GLY A 219 2.55 8.01 -6.94
N THR A 220 1.56 7.33 -7.53
CA THR A 220 0.15 7.48 -7.13
C THR A 220 -0.02 7.02 -5.69
N VAL A 221 -0.82 7.74 -4.91
CA VAL A 221 -1.01 7.47 -3.49
C VAL A 221 -2.21 6.56 -3.31
N PHE A 222 -2.13 5.65 -2.35
CA PHE A 222 -3.34 5.06 -1.78
C PHE A 222 -3.38 5.29 -0.27
N PHE A 223 -4.57 5.46 0.28
CA PHE A 223 -4.74 5.52 1.72
C PHE A 223 -6.13 5.10 2.17
N ILE A 224 -6.20 4.62 3.41
CA ILE A 224 -7.40 4.46 4.22
C ILE A 224 -7.24 5.44 5.38
N THR A 225 -8.14 6.43 5.45
CA THR A 225 -8.07 7.50 6.47
C THR A 225 -8.02 6.90 7.87
N GLU A 226 -7.16 7.47 8.72
CA GLU A 226 -6.92 7.02 10.10
C GLU A 226 -6.33 5.61 10.25
N SER A 227 -6.02 4.91 9.14
CA SER A 227 -5.55 3.53 9.17
C SER A 227 -4.17 3.39 8.54
N HIS A 228 -4.04 3.57 7.23
CA HIS A 228 -2.83 3.20 6.51
C HIS A 228 -2.68 3.97 5.19
N SER A 229 -1.45 4.10 4.71
CA SER A 229 -1.17 4.68 3.38
C SER A 229 0.14 4.21 2.80
N GLY A 230 0.30 4.43 1.50
CA GLY A 230 1.53 4.19 0.77
C GLY A 230 1.48 4.77 -0.63
N VAL A 231 2.48 4.43 -1.43
CA VAL A 231 2.58 4.87 -2.83
C VAL A 231 2.71 3.67 -3.74
N ILE A 232 2.08 3.72 -4.92
CA ILE A 232 2.34 2.74 -5.97
C ILE A 232 3.82 2.83 -6.33
N GLY A 233 4.56 1.74 -6.13
CA GLY A 233 5.96 1.61 -6.50
C GLY A 233 6.16 1.06 -7.89
N ARG A 234 5.29 0.14 -8.31
CA ARG A 234 5.38 -0.58 -9.60
C ARG A 234 3.99 -0.90 -10.16
N VAL A 235 3.92 -0.99 -11.47
CA VAL A 235 2.76 -1.49 -12.22
C VAL A 235 3.23 -2.65 -13.09
N VAL A 236 2.75 -3.86 -12.81
CA VAL A 236 3.18 -5.11 -13.43
C VAL A 236 2.01 -5.68 -14.25
N LEU A 237 2.14 -5.65 -15.57
CA LEU A 237 1.09 -6.02 -16.54
C LEU A 237 1.44 -7.28 -17.34
N ASP A 238 2.23 -8.18 -16.74
CA ASP A 238 2.60 -9.43 -17.39
C ASP A 238 1.87 -10.65 -16.81
N GLY A 239 1.03 -10.46 -15.78
CA GLY A 239 0.31 -11.52 -15.09
C GLY A 239 1.15 -12.33 -14.09
N SER A 240 2.37 -11.89 -13.75
CA SER A 240 3.27 -12.58 -12.81
C SER A 240 3.01 -12.29 -11.33
N THR A 241 2.15 -11.33 -11.02
CA THR A 241 1.82 -10.90 -9.65
C THR A 241 0.34 -11.15 -9.32
N VAL A 242 0.01 -11.16 -8.03
CA VAL A 242 -1.39 -11.33 -7.57
C VAL A 242 -2.25 -10.15 -8.02
N HIS A 243 -1.68 -8.94 -7.93
CA HIS A 243 -2.31 -7.69 -8.33
C HIS A 243 -1.34 -6.90 -9.22
N PRO A 244 -1.82 -6.18 -10.26
CA PRO A 244 -0.93 -5.42 -11.15
C PRO A 244 -0.27 -4.22 -10.46
N LEU A 245 -0.90 -3.66 -9.43
CA LEU A 245 -0.34 -2.57 -8.64
C LEU A 245 0.44 -3.11 -7.44
N GLN A 246 1.69 -2.64 -7.27
CA GLN A 246 2.50 -2.91 -6.10
C GLN A 246 2.84 -1.61 -5.37
N THR A 247 2.81 -1.63 -4.05
CA THR A 247 2.87 -0.46 -3.19
C THR A 247 4.08 -0.48 -2.25
N TRP A 248 4.74 0.66 -2.12
CA TRP A 248 5.72 0.93 -1.08
C TRP A 248 5.01 1.47 0.16
N GLU A 249 5.17 0.75 1.27
CA GLU A 249 4.47 1.00 2.53
C GLU A 249 5.44 0.95 3.72
N ALA A 250 5.23 1.81 4.71
CA ALA A 250 5.88 1.75 6.02
C ALA A 250 4.86 1.39 7.11
N THR A 251 5.34 1.04 8.30
CA THR A 251 4.49 0.70 9.45
C THR A 251 4.41 1.86 10.46
N SER A 252 3.47 1.80 11.39
CA SER A 252 3.39 2.71 12.53
C SER A 252 3.98 2.03 13.77
N PRO A 253 4.70 2.75 14.66
CA PRO A 253 4.90 4.20 14.73
C PRO A 253 6.05 4.72 13.86
N VAL A 254 6.26 6.05 13.87
CA VAL A 254 7.40 6.71 13.20
C VAL A 254 8.73 6.22 13.78
N HIS A 255 9.56 5.61 12.94
CA HIS A 255 10.94 5.23 13.26
C HIS A 255 11.75 5.01 11.98
N LEU A 256 13.07 4.80 12.13
CA LEU A 256 13.91 4.43 10.99
C LEU A 256 13.62 2.97 10.63
N GLN A 257 12.94 2.75 9.50
CA GLN A 257 12.47 1.43 9.12
C GLN A 257 12.61 1.18 7.62
N ARG A 258 12.60 -0.10 7.26
CA ARG A 258 12.48 -0.51 5.85
C ARG A 258 11.04 -0.39 5.39
N MET A 259 10.86 0.04 4.15
CA MET A 259 9.58 -0.10 3.49
C MET A 259 9.35 -1.54 3.04
N SER A 260 8.08 -1.91 2.92
CA SER A 260 7.62 -3.15 2.31
C SER A 260 7.12 -2.89 0.90
N LEU A 261 7.53 -3.72 -0.07
CA LEU A 261 6.85 -3.79 -1.36
C LEU A 261 5.72 -4.83 -1.29
N ARG A 262 4.48 -4.37 -1.31
CA ARG A 262 3.30 -5.23 -1.20
C ARG A 262 2.48 -5.18 -2.49
N ASP A 263 1.65 -6.20 -2.69
CA ASP A 263 0.59 -6.09 -3.69
C ASP A 263 -0.52 -5.20 -3.10
N PHE A 264 -1.17 -4.41 -3.95
CA PHE A 264 -2.25 -3.53 -3.52
C PHE A 264 -3.45 -4.34 -3.05
N LEU A 265 -3.73 -4.29 -1.74
CA LEU A 265 -4.79 -5.04 -1.07
C LEU A 265 -5.56 -4.11 -0.12
N THR A 266 -6.19 -3.06 -0.65
CA THR A 266 -7.00 -2.11 0.15
C THR A 266 -8.46 -2.52 0.20
N THR A 267 -9.14 -2.19 1.30
CA THR A 267 -10.60 -2.26 1.36
C THR A 267 -11.23 -1.18 0.48
N ARG A 268 -12.54 -1.33 0.21
CA ARG A 268 -13.33 -0.34 -0.52
C ARG A 268 -13.15 1.05 0.09
N PRO A 269 -12.89 2.09 -0.72
CA PRO A 269 -12.66 3.43 -0.22
C PRO A 269 -13.94 4.10 0.30
N GLU A 270 -13.77 5.04 1.22
CA GLU A 270 -14.85 5.79 1.84
C GLU A 270 -15.09 7.10 1.09
N SER A 271 -16.31 7.29 0.59
CA SER A 271 -16.68 8.45 -0.22
C SER A 271 -16.81 9.75 0.58
N THR A 272 -17.00 9.66 1.90
CA THR A 272 -17.20 10.82 2.79
C THR A 272 -15.91 11.58 3.08
N ILE A 273 -14.78 10.88 3.02
CA ILE A 273 -13.45 11.39 3.38
C ILE A 273 -12.45 11.26 2.23
N TYR A 274 -12.93 10.85 1.04
CA TYR A 274 -12.15 10.69 -0.18
C TYR A 274 -10.86 9.88 0.00
N SER A 275 -10.96 8.74 0.70
CA SER A 275 -9.88 7.75 0.75
C SER A 275 -9.79 6.95 -0.56
N GLY A 276 -8.82 6.04 -0.68
CA GLY A 276 -8.63 5.23 -1.89
C GLY A 276 -7.42 5.67 -2.70
N LEU A 277 -7.53 5.59 -4.03
CA LEU A 277 -6.46 5.87 -4.99
C LEU A 277 -6.52 7.34 -5.44
N VAL A 278 -5.48 8.10 -5.10
CA VAL A 278 -5.47 9.57 -5.22
C VAL A 278 -4.13 10.09 -5.73
N LYS A 279 -4.12 11.34 -6.19
CA LYS A 279 -2.88 12.08 -6.52
C LYS A 279 -2.80 13.38 -5.73
N PHE A 280 -1.59 13.89 -5.53
CA PHE A 280 -1.36 15.17 -4.87
C PHE A 280 -1.87 16.33 -5.72
N ARG A 281 -2.58 17.25 -5.07
CA ARG A 281 -3.01 18.51 -5.66
C ARG A 281 -1.81 19.39 -6.00
N TRP A 282 -1.94 20.22 -7.02
CA TRP A 282 -0.85 21.01 -7.57
C TRP A 282 -0.88 22.40 -6.93
N PRO A 283 0.21 22.83 -6.26
CA PRO A 283 0.25 24.19 -5.71
C PRO A 283 0.41 25.21 -6.85
N LEU A 284 -0.39 26.27 -6.79
CA LEU A 284 -0.42 27.39 -7.71
C LEU A 284 -0.25 28.68 -6.91
N PHE A 285 0.48 29.63 -7.48
CA PHE A 285 0.60 30.97 -6.95
C PHE A 285 -0.37 31.89 -7.68
N GLU A 286 -1.37 32.41 -6.98
CA GLU A 286 -2.41 33.28 -7.55
C GLU A 286 -2.74 34.39 -6.55
N ASN A 287 -2.90 35.62 -7.02
CA ASN A 287 -3.29 36.76 -6.17
C ASN A 287 -2.40 36.92 -4.91
N GLY A 288 -1.09 36.72 -5.07
CA GLY A 288 -0.11 36.91 -4.00
C GLY A 288 -0.04 35.79 -2.96
N HIS A 289 -0.78 34.69 -3.13
CA HIS A 289 -0.76 33.57 -2.20
C HIS A 289 -0.69 32.22 -2.92
N TRP A 290 -0.15 31.23 -2.23
CA TRP A 290 -0.16 29.84 -2.69
C TRP A 290 -1.47 29.17 -2.29
N LYS A 291 -2.09 28.46 -3.24
CA LYS A 291 -3.27 27.62 -3.03
C LYS A 291 -3.16 26.37 -3.90
N TYR A 292 -4.01 25.39 -3.66
CA TYR A 292 -4.13 24.25 -4.57
C TYR A 292 -5.01 24.57 -5.78
N LEU A 293 -4.68 23.96 -6.92
CA LEU A 293 -5.59 23.85 -8.06
C LEU A 293 -6.93 23.23 -7.60
N PRO A 294 -8.09 23.71 -8.10
CA PRO A 294 -9.38 23.08 -7.82
C PRO A 294 -9.39 21.61 -8.25
N VAL A 295 -10.02 20.75 -7.46
CA VAL A 295 -9.98 19.29 -7.68
C VAL A 295 -10.52 18.87 -9.05
N ALA A 296 -11.56 19.56 -9.56
CA ALA A 296 -12.17 19.25 -10.84
C ALA A 296 -11.29 19.62 -12.06
N ASP A 297 -10.31 20.51 -11.86
CA ASP A 297 -9.42 20.98 -12.92
C ASP A 297 -8.16 20.09 -13.02
N HIS A 298 -8.01 19.11 -12.12
CA HIS A 298 -6.90 18.19 -12.15
C HIS A 298 -7.02 17.13 -13.25
N PRO A 299 -5.90 16.74 -13.88
CA PRO A 299 -5.93 15.65 -14.84
C PRO A 299 -6.36 14.35 -14.15
N PHE A 300 -7.13 13.54 -14.89
CA PHE A 300 -7.63 12.25 -14.41
C PHE A 300 -8.59 12.32 -13.21
N TYR A 301 -9.05 13.51 -12.79
CA TYR A 301 -10.03 13.61 -11.70
C TYR A 301 -11.26 12.74 -11.99
N SER A 302 -11.64 11.90 -11.03
CA SER A 302 -12.82 11.05 -11.13
C SER A 302 -13.30 10.60 -9.75
N LEU A 303 -14.62 10.44 -9.62
CA LEU A 303 -15.26 9.89 -8.43
C LEU A 303 -15.68 8.42 -8.62
N GLU A 304 -15.30 7.78 -9.72
CA GLU A 304 -15.82 6.45 -10.10
C GLU A 304 -15.56 5.38 -9.03
N GLN A 305 -14.39 5.43 -8.36
CA GLN A 305 -14.01 4.44 -7.34
C GLN A 305 -14.93 4.42 -6.11
N TYR A 306 -15.76 5.45 -5.93
CA TYR A 306 -16.74 5.54 -4.86
C TYR A 306 -18.12 5.01 -5.24
N SER A 307 -18.39 4.87 -6.54
CA SER A 307 -19.68 4.37 -7.04
C SER A 307 -19.88 2.91 -6.66
N SER A 308 -21.10 2.54 -6.26
CA SER A 308 -21.46 1.13 -6.08
C SER A 308 -21.33 0.32 -7.37
N SER A 309 -21.54 0.96 -8.52
CA SER A 309 -21.41 0.31 -9.83
C SER A 309 -19.97 -0.07 -10.17
N PHE A 310 -18.97 0.52 -9.50
CA PHE A 310 -17.56 0.23 -9.77
C PHE A 310 -17.21 -1.22 -9.43
N THR A 311 -17.83 -1.78 -8.39
CA THR A 311 -17.59 -3.15 -7.92
C THR A 311 -18.73 -4.11 -8.24
N GLU A 312 -19.74 -3.70 -9.01
CA GLU A 312 -21.00 -4.47 -9.18
C GLU A 312 -20.79 -5.83 -9.85
N VAL A 313 -19.80 -5.95 -10.73
CA VAL A 313 -19.49 -7.17 -11.48
C VAL A 313 -18.23 -7.91 -11.00
N TYR A 314 -17.67 -7.47 -9.87
CA TYR A 314 -16.43 -8.02 -9.30
C TYR A 314 -16.67 -8.51 -7.88
N ALA A 315 -15.82 -9.41 -7.38
CA ALA A 315 -15.95 -9.91 -6.01
C ALA A 315 -15.73 -8.79 -4.99
N ASP A 316 -14.78 -7.89 -5.26
CA ASP A 316 -14.47 -6.75 -4.42
C ASP A 316 -13.79 -5.59 -5.18
N PHE A 317 -13.39 -4.56 -4.43
CA PHE A 317 -12.71 -3.38 -4.96
C PHE A 317 -11.32 -3.69 -5.51
N VAL A 318 -10.59 -4.64 -4.90
CA VAL A 318 -9.23 -5.00 -5.32
C VAL A 318 -9.29 -5.68 -6.69
N GLU A 319 -10.22 -6.61 -6.88
CA GLU A 319 -10.43 -7.25 -8.18
C GLU A 319 -10.88 -6.24 -9.26
N ALA A 320 -11.79 -5.33 -8.91
CA ALA A 320 -12.24 -4.28 -9.83
C ALA A 320 -11.09 -3.39 -10.31
N VAL A 321 -10.21 -2.97 -9.40
CA VAL A 321 -8.99 -2.21 -9.75
C VAL A 321 -8.06 -3.07 -10.61
N ALA A 322 -7.79 -4.31 -10.23
CA ALA A 322 -6.92 -5.21 -10.99
C ALA A 322 -7.38 -5.35 -12.45
N LYS A 323 -8.68 -5.61 -12.65
CA LYS A 323 -9.27 -5.81 -13.99
C LYS A 323 -9.34 -4.54 -14.83
N ARG A 324 -9.43 -3.36 -14.20
CA ARG A 324 -9.33 -2.07 -14.91
C ARG A 324 -7.91 -1.75 -15.36
N ILE A 325 -6.92 -2.12 -14.55
CA ILE A 325 -5.51 -1.85 -14.85
C ILE A 325 -4.90 -2.89 -15.80
N ASP A 326 -5.25 -4.16 -15.61
CA ASP A 326 -4.85 -5.24 -16.50
C ASP A 326 -6.09 -6.05 -16.93
N PRO A 327 -6.75 -5.64 -18.02
CA PRO A 327 -7.92 -6.36 -18.55
C PRO A 327 -7.54 -7.65 -19.28
N THR A 328 -6.24 -7.97 -19.41
CA THR A 328 -5.76 -9.13 -20.14
C THR A 328 -6.29 -10.41 -19.52
N ASP A 329 -6.93 -11.25 -20.34
CA ASP A 329 -7.33 -12.59 -19.95
C ASP A 329 -6.18 -13.56 -20.23
N TYR A 330 -5.39 -13.84 -19.18
CA TYR A 330 -4.27 -14.75 -19.29
C TYR A 330 -4.74 -16.20 -19.27
N HIS A 331 -4.23 -17.00 -20.20
CA HIS A 331 -4.41 -18.44 -20.15
C HIS A 331 -3.93 -18.98 -18.78
N PRO A 332 -4.74 -19.77 -18.05
CA PRO A 332 -4.44 -20.15 -16.66
C PRO A 332 -3.08 -20.80 -16.47
N TRP A 333 -2.67 -21.66 -17.41
CA TRP A 333 -1.36 -22.30 -17.38
C TRP A 333 -0.21 -21.29 -17.50
N ASP A 334 -0.31 -20.35 -18.43
CA ASP A 334 0.73 -19.34 -18.67
C ASP A 334 0.83 -18.40 -17.46
N LYS A 335 -0.30 -18.02 -16.86
CA LYS A 335 -0.34 -17.23 -15.63
C LYS A 335 0.33 -17.98 -14.48
N MET A 336 -0.03 -19.24 -14.27
CA MET A 336 0.59 -20.10 -13.25
C MET A 336 2.12 -20.17 -13.44
N GLN A 337 2.60 -20.41 -14.67
CA GLN A 337 4.04 -20.46 -14.95
C GLN A 337 4.75 -19.13 -14.67
N LYS A 338 4.13 -17.99 -15.01
CA LYS A 338 4.68 -16.67 -14.74
C LYS A 338 4.76 -16.37 -13.24
N VAL A 339 3.70 -16.67 -12.49
CA VAL A 339 3.68 -16.53 -11.03
C VAL A 339 4.72 -17.46 -10.41
N LEU A 340 4.81 -18.72 -10.84
CA LEU A 340 5.81 -19.67 -10.35
C LEU A 340 7.24 -19.14 -10.57
N LYS A 341 7.54 -18.69 -11.78
CA LYS A 341 8.84 -18.10 -12.12
C LYS A 341 9.15 -16.87 -11.27
N HIS A 342 8.17 -15.98 -11.06
CA HIS A 342 8.33 -14.81 -10.21
C HIS A 342 8.59 -15.19 -8.74
N THR A 343 7.83 -16.13 -8.20
CA THR A 343 8.01 -16.64 -6.83
C THR A 343 9.39 -17.27 -6.64
N VAL A 344 9.87 -18.07 -7.60
CA VAL A 344 11.22 -18.64 -7.58
C VAL A 344 12.29 -17.56 -7.55
N GLN A 345 12.15 -16.52 -8.38
CA GLN A 345 13.09 -15.40 -8.40
C GLN A 345 13.10 -14.66 -7.04
N TYR A 346 11.92 -14.38 -6.49
CA TYR A 346 11.79 -13.71 -5.20
C TYR A 346 12.37 -14.53 -4.04
N ILE A 347 12.19 -15.85 -4.07
CA ILE A 347 12.84 -16.77 -3.14
C ILE A 347 14.37 -16.73 -3.30
N ARG A 348 14.90 -16.68 -4.51
CA ARG A 348 16.35 -16.60 -4.73
C ARG A 348 16.94 -15.30 -4.18
N GLU A 349 16.24 -14.19 -4.31
CA GLU A 349 16.63 -12.90 -3.74
C GLU A 349 16.67 -12.91 -2.20
N ARG A 350 15.90 -13.80 -1.57
CA ARG A 350 15.93 -14.01 -0.11
C ARG A 350 17.20 -14.71 0.38
N ILE A 351 17.85 -15.53 -0.45
CA ILE A 351 19.03 -16.35 -0.07
C ILE A 351 20.18 -15.52 0.54
N PRO A 352 20.71 -14.47 -0.13
CA PRO A 352 21.83 -13.72 0.43
C PRO A 352 21.49 -13.04 1.76
N ILE A 353 20.25 -12.59 1.93
CA ILE A 353 19.76 -11.94 3.17
C ILE A 353 19.72 -12.95 4.32
N VAL A 354 19.26 -14.17 4.04
CA VAL A 354 19.18 -15.25 5.02
C VAL A 354 20.57 -15.66 5.49
N LEU A 355 21.49 -15.88 4.54
CA LEU A 355 22.86 -16.27 4.81
C LEU A 355 23.62 -15.21 5.59
N GLU A 356 23.57 -13.95 5.15
CA GLU A 356 24.25 -12.86 5.82
C GLU A 356 23.67 -12.60 7.22
N GLY A 357 22.34 -12.67 7.34
CA GLY A 357 21.65 -12.54 8.61
C GLY A 357 22.08 -13.59 9.62
N TYR A 358 22.07 -14.86 9.22
CA TYR A 358 22.49 -15.95 10.09
C TYR A 358 23.95 -15.76 10.56
N GLN A 359 24.86 -15.42 9.65
CA GLN A 359 26.27 -15.19 9.97
C GLN A 359 26.47 -14.03 10.96
N ARG A 360 25.74 -12.92 10.78
CA ARG A 360 25.88 -11.73 11.64
C ARG A 360 25.17 -11.90 12.99
N CYS A 361 24.08 -12.66 13.04
CA CYS A 361 23.19 -12.72 14.19
C CYS A 361 23.37 -13.97 15.09
N GLN A 362 24.18 -14.96 14.69
CA GLN A 362 24.39 -16.25 15.38
C GLN A 362 24.79 -16.22 16.88
N LYS A 363 25.03 -15.04 17.47
CA LYS A 363 25.49 -14.88 18.87
C LYS A 363 24.64 -13.87 19.67
N GLY A 364 23.34 -13.78 19.40
CA GLY A 364 22.44 -12.85 20.12
C GLY A 364 22.71 -11.38 19.78
N LYS A 365 23.30 -11.12 18.60
CA LYS A 365 23.76 -9.78 18.19
C LYS A 365 22.68 -8.99 17.45
N CYS A 366 21.50 -9.56 17.28
CA CYS A 366 20.40 -8.94 16.54
C CYS A 366 19.12 -8.98 17.38
N PRO A 367 19.07 -8.30 18.54
CA PRO A 367 17.82 -8.16 19.25
C PRO A 367 16.78 -7.49 18.35
N GLU A 368 15.52 -7.89 18.51
CA GLU A 368 14.39 -7.31 17.78
C GLU A 368 14.40 -5.78 17.86
N GLY A 369 14.20 -5.11 16.72
CA GLY A 369 14.25 -3.65 16.59
C GLY A 369 15.65 -3.04 16.46
N SER A 370 16.74 -3.83 16.54
CA SER A 370 18.09 -3.33 16.22
C SER A 370 18.28 -3.12 14.71
N ASP A 371 19.22 -2.25 14.32
CA ASP A 371 19.56 -2.03 12.90
C ASP A 371 19.86 -3.35 12.17
N LEU A 372 20.59 -4.27 12.80
CA LEU A 372 20.89 -5.57 12.20
C LEU A 372 19.64 -6.46 12.07
N TRP A 373 18.74 -6.42 13.05
CA TRP A 373 17.46 -7.11 12.96
C TRP A 373 16.60 -6.57 11.82
N GLU A 374 16.42 -5.26 11.74
CA GLU A 374 15.67 -4.62 10.65
C GLU A 374 16.29 -4.91 9.28
N VAL A 375 17.61 -5.12 9.24
CA VAL A 375 18.34 -5.45 8.01
C VAL A 375 18.22 -6.92 7.59
N HIS A 376 18.11 -7.86 8.54
CA HIS A 376 18.24 -9.29 8.25
C HIS A 376 17.01 -10.14 8.59
N SER A 377 16.06 -9.59 9.34
CA SER A 377 14.74 -10.20 9.49
C SER A 377 14.00 -10.19 8.15
N THR A 378 13.19 -11.22 7.91
CA THR A 378 12.47 -11.38 6.64
C THR A 378 10.93 -11.37 6.74
N PRO A 379 10.25 -10.81 7.76
CA PRO A 379 8.80 -10.96 7.90
C PRO A 379 8.02 -10.42 6.70
N ASN A 380 8.41 -9.27 6.14
CA ASN A 380 7.75 -8.70 4.96
C ASN A 380 7.99 -9.53 3.70
N ARG A 381 9.18 -10.12 3.55
CA ARG A 381 9.49 -11.02 2.43
C ARG A 381 8.73 -12.33 2.54
N ASP A 382 8.70 -12.90 3.74
CA ASP A 382 8.02 -14.15 4.01
C ASP A 382 6.51 -13.98 3.84
N GLY A 383 5.94 -12.85 4.28
CA GLY A 383 4.55 -12.48 3.98
C GLY A 383 4.24 -12.39 2.48
N ARG A 384 5.14 -11.84 1.67
CA ARG A 384 4.97 -11.81 0.21
C ARG A 384 5.12 -13.19 -0.43
N ILE A 385 6.04 -14.02 0.06
CA ILE A 385 6.14 -15.43 -0.39
C ILE A 385 4.83 -16.15 -0.09
N ILE A 386 4.25 -15.96 1.10
CA ILE A 386 2.96 -16.54 1.47
C ILE A 386 1.87 -16.14 0.49
N LEU A 387 1.71 -14.85 0.21
CA LEU A 387 0.72 -14.37 -0.76
C LEU A 387 0.89 -14.98 -2.16
N LEU A 388 2.13 -15.08 -2.63
CA LEU A 388 2.43 -15.68 -3.94
C LEU A 388 2.15 -17.19 -3.96
N MET A 389 2.44 -17.90 -2.88
CA MET A 389 2.14 -19.34 -2.75
C MET A 389 0.64 -19.59 -2.67
N ASP A 390 -0.08 -18.80 -1.87
CA ASP A 390 -1.55 -18.85 -1.79
C ASP A 390 -2.17 -18.59 -3.17
N HIS A 391 -1.64 -17.61 -3.91
CA HIS A 391 -2.10 -17.33 -5.26
C HIS A 391 -1.82 -18.48 -6.24
N LEU A 392 -0.65 -19.13 -6.15
CA LEU A 392 -0.35 -20.33 -6.92
C LEU A 392 -1.33 -21.46 -6.61
N HIS A 393 -1.57 -21.75 -5.32
CA HIS A 393 -2.58 -22.73 -4.90
C HIS A 393 -3.94 -22.45 -5.54
N HIS A 394 -4.39 -21.20 -5.43
CA HIS A 394 -5.67 -20.77 -5.96
C HIS A 394 -5.76 -20.92 -7.48
N LEU A 395 -4.73 -20.52 -8.23
CA LEU A 395 -4.67 -20.69 -9.69
C LEU A 395 -4.76 -22.16 -10.09
N ILE A 396 -4.05 -23.03 -9.39
CA ILE A 396 -4.01 -24.47 -9.68
C ILE A 396 -5.37 -25.12 -9.40
N GLU A 397 -5.96 -24.82 -8.24
CA GLU A 397 -7.23 -25.41 -7.79
C GLU A 397 -8.41 -24.93 -8.63
N LEU A 398 -8.58 -23.62 -8.79
CA LEU A 398 -9.74 -23.06 -9.51
C LEU A 398 -9.78 -23.42 -10.99
N ASN A 399 -8.62 -23.58 -11.61
CA ASN A 399 -8.53 -23.89 -13.05
C ASN A 399 -8.33 -25.38 -13.32
N HIS A 400 -8.41 -26.22 -12.29
CA HIS A 400 -8.24 -27.68 -12.39
C HIS A 400 -6.98 -28.10 -13.16
N LEU A 401 -5.88 -27.40 -12.92
CA LEU A 401 -4.62 -27.68 -13.60
C LEU A 401 -4.07 -29.05 -13.15
N ASP A 402 -3.30 -29.72 -14.02
CA ASP A 402 -2.69 -31.01 -13.73
C ASP A 402 -1.69 -30.90 -12.56
N GLN A 403 -2.13 -31.35 -11.38
CA GLN A 403 -1.33 -31.30 -10.15
C GLN A 403 -0.07 -32.17 -10.24
N GLY A 404 -0.11 -33.27 -11.00
CA GLY A 404 1.04 -34.16 -11.18
C GLY A 404 2.14 -33.48 -11.99
N ALA A 405 1.76 -32.90 -13.13
CA ALA A 405 2.68 -32.15 -13.99
C ALA A 405 3.27 -30.92 -13.28
N ILE A 406 2.45 -30.20 -12.50
CA ILE A 406 2.92 -29.05 -11.72
C ILE A 406 3.87 -29.48 -10.61
N LYS A 407 3.56 -30.56 -9.89
CA LYS A 407 4.45 -31.12 -8.87
C LYS A 407 5.81 -31.47 -9.47
N GLU A 408 5.84 -32.21 -10.58
CA GLU A 408 7.08 -32.57 -11.28
C GLU A 408 7.88 -31.32 -11.68
N MET A 409 7.21 -30.30 -12.22
CA MET A 409 7.83 -29.02 -12.54
C MET A 409 8.47 -28.35 -11.31
N MET A 410 7.75 -28.30 -10.18
CA MET A 410 8.23 -27.70 -8.95
C MET A 410 9.36 -28.51 -8.27
N GLU A 411 9.35 -29.84 -8.40
CA GLU A 411 10.42 -30.72 -7.92
C GLU A 411 11.70 -30.56 -8.75
N GLY A 412 11.57 -30.27 -10.05
CA GLY A 412 12.70 -29.95 -10.93
C GLY A 412 13.41 -28.62 -10.64
N ILE A 413 12.81 -27.74 -9.83
CA ILE A 413 13.39 -26.43 -9.49
C ILE A 413 14.17 -26.56 -8.18
N SER A 414 15.49 -26.71 -8.28
CA SER A 414 16.40 -26.71 -7.13
C SER A 414 16.81 -25.28 -6.72
N ILE A 415 16.75 -25.01 -5.42
CA ILE A 415 17.10 -23.73 -4.78
C ILE A 415 18.24 -24.00 -3.79
N ARG A 416 19.45 -23.55 -4.14
CA ARG A 416 20.64 -23.71 -3.31
C ARG A 416 20.62 -22.73 -2.15
N ILE A 417 20.25 -23.20 -0.96
CA ILE A 417 20.06 -22.36 0.22
C ILE A 417 21.37 -22.06 0.95
N GLN A 418 22.36 -22.95 0.84
CA GLN A 418 23.74 -22.73 1.29
C GLN A 418 24.73 -23.64 0.54
N PRO A 419 26.06 -23.50 0.71
CA PRO A 419 27.00 -24.42 0.07
C PRO A 419 26.74 -25.88 0.45
N GLY A 420 26.51 -26.74 -0.55
CA GLY A 420 26.25 -28.16 -0.34
C GLY A 420 24.80 -28.52 0.00
N GLU A 421 23.91 -27.54 0.14
CA GLU A 421 22.51 -27.79 0.51
C GLU A 421 21.53 -27.06 -0.42
N SER A 422 20.49 -27.77 -0.81
CA SER A 422 19.41 -27.26 -1.65
C SER A 422 18.06 -27.80 -1.23
N VAL A 423 17.02 -27.02 -1.47
CA VAL A 423 15.62 -27.44 -1.34
C VAL A 423 14.94 -27.33 -2.70
N THR A 424 13.96 -28.20 -2.97
CA THR A 424 13.13 -28.05 -4.17
C THR A 424 12.09 -26.95 -3.94
N PHE A 425 11.60 -26.33 -5.01
CA PHE A 425 10.49 -25.40 -4.90
C PHE A 425 9.24 -26.09 -4.36
N TYR A 426 8.98 -27.35 -4.74
CA TYR A 426 7.86 -28.12 -4.21
C TYR A 426 7.92 -28.28 -2.69
N HIS A 427 9.11 -28.52 -2.12
CA HIS A 427 9.27 -28.57 -0.66
C HIS A 427 8.88 -27.23 -0.01
N LEU A 428 9.33 -26.10 -0.58
CA LEU A 428 8.95 -24.78 -0.09
C LEU A 428 7.47 -24.50 -0.25
N TYR A 429 6.87 -24.89 -1.38
CA TYR A 429 5.44 -24.78 -1.65
C TYR A 429 4.59 -25.55 -0.62
N GLN A 430 5.07 -26.67 -0.10
CA GLN A 430 4.39 -27.39 0.98
C GLN A 430 4.61 -26.79 2.38
N ASN A 431 5.68 -25.99 2.55
CA ASN A 431 6.14 -25.56 3.87
C ASN A 431 6.27 -24.03 4.04
N TYR A 432 5.73 -23.23 3.12
CA TYR A 432 5.93 -21.77 3.08
C TYR A 432 5.38 -21.04 4.32
N LEU A 433 4.36 -21.57 4.99
CA LEU A 433 3.83 -21.05 6.27
C LEU A 433 4.79 -21.25 7.45
N TRP A 434 5.84 -22.06 7.26
CA TRP A 434 6.83 -22.46 8.27
C TRP A 434 8.21 -21.89 7.96
N LEU A 435 8.32 -20.90 7.09
CA LEU A 435 9.56 -20.14 6.92
C LEU A 435 9.77 -19.25 8.15
N SER A 436 10.89 -19.43 8.84
CA SER A 436 11.23 -18.51 9.92
C SER A 436 11.75 -17.16 9.40
N PRO A 437 11.17 -16.03 9.86
CA PRO A 437 11.68 -14.70 9.56
C PRO A 437 12.85 -14.27 10.45
N HIS A 438 13.12 -15.02 11.53
CA HIS A 438 14.07 -14.63 12.57
C HIS A 438 15.52 -14.84 12.09
N PRO A 439 16.38 -13.80 12.08
CA PRO A 439 17.74 -13.90 11.57
C PRO A 439 18.67 -14.79 12.41
N GLU A 440 18.35 -15.02 13.68
CA GLU A 440 19.13 -15.93 14.55
C GLU A 440 18.74 -17.40 14.38
N ASP A 441 17.61 -17.69 13.73
CA ASP A 441 17.20 -19.06 13.49
C ASP A 441 18.14 -19.72 12.47
N SER A 442 18.35 -21.03 12.65
CA SER A 442 19.17 -21.82 11.73
C SER A 442 18.68 -21.72 10.28
N ILE A 443 19.61 -21.83 9.34
CA ILE A 443 19.31 -21.79 7.90
C ILE A 443 18.16 -22.74 7.54
N GLU A 444 18.17 -23.96 8.08
CA GLU A 444 17.13 -24.96 7.80
C GLU A 444 15.74 -24.49 8.26
N ALA A 445 15.64 -23.89 9.46
CA ALA A 445 14.39 -23.32 9.97
C ALA A 445 13.89 -22.14 9.11
N ARG A 446 14.81 -21.30 8.61
CA ARG A 446 14.47 -20.19 7.71
C ARG A 446 13.99 -20.68 6.34
N TRP A 447 14.19 -21.94 5.99
CA TRP A 447 13.73 -22.58 4.76
C TRP A 447 12.64 -23.66 4.98
N GLY A 448 12.03 -23.70 6.16
CA GLY A 448 10.90 -24.60 6.45
C GLY A 448 11.29 -26.06 6.70
N LEU A 449 12.58 -26.38 6.71
CA LEU A 449 13.09 -27.75 6.94
C LEU A 449 12.97 -28.19 8.40
N LYS A 450 12.73 -27.26 9.33
CA LYS A 450 12.55 -27.52 10.76
C LYS A 450 11.12 -27.21 11.25
N LYS A 451 10.12 -27.58 10.45
CA LYS A 451 8.70 -27.35 10.75
C LYS A 451 8.32 -27.76 12.18
N CYS A 452 8.71 -28.96 12.62
CA CYS A 452 8.40 -29.42 13.98
C CYS A 452 9.05 -28.54 15.06
N ASP A 453 10.32 -28.17 14.91
CA ASP A 453 10.98 -27.28 15.89
C ASP A 453 10.29 -25.90 15.96
N ILE A 454 9.82 -25.38 14.82
CA ILE A 454 9.07 -24.13 14.75
C ILE A 454 7.71 -24.25 15.44
N ILE A 455 6.96 -25.33 15.18
CA ILE A 455 5.68 -25.59 15.86
C ILE A 455 5.91 -25.68 17.37
N LEU A 456 6.95 -26.41 17.81
CA LEU A 456 7.31 -26.54 19.22
C LEU A 456 7.65 -25.18 19.85
N SER A 457 8.47 -24.37 19.17
CA SER A 457 8.82 -23.03 19.62
C SER A 457 7.58 -22.14 19.79
N ARG A 458 6.65 -22.18 18.82
CA ARG A 458 5.38 -21.44 18.88
C ARG A 458 4.46 -21.92 20.00
N LEU A 459 4.38 -23.24 20.26
CA LEU A 459 3.62 -23.78 21.38
C LEU A 459 4.15 -23.27 22.72
N ARG A 460 5.48 -23.28 22.91
CA ARG A 460 6.13 -22.72 24.12
C ARG A 460 5.89 -21.22 24.26
N SER A 461 5.96 -20.48 23.15
CA SER A 461 5.69 -19.04 23.12
C SER A 461 4.24 -18.75 23.54
N ALA A 462 3.25 -19.46 22.98
CA ALA A 462 1.84 -19.31 23.34
C ALA A 462 1.59 -19.62 24.82
N GLU A 463 2.23 -20.66 25.36
CA GLU A 463 2.17 -21.00 26.79
C GLU A 463 2.74 -19.88 27.67
N ASN A 464 3.92 -19.36 27.32
CA ASN A 464 4.54 -18.23 28.01
C ASN A 464 3.64 -16.98 27.96
N SER A 465 3.01 -16.71 26.81
CA SER A 465 2.04 -15.62 26.67
C SER A 465 0.81 -15.81 27.56
N MET A 466 0.23 -17.00 27.62
CA MET A 466 -0.89 -17.28 28.54
C MET A 466 -0.49 -17.04 29.99
N ASN A 467 0.68 -17.53 30.42
CA ASN A 467 1.19 -17.32 31.77
C ASN A 467 1.43 -15.84 32.09
N PHE A 468 1.95 -15.07 31.13
CA PHE A 468 2.13 -13.63 31.27
C PHE A 468 0.79 -12.91 31.39
N ILE A 469 -0.17 -13.21 30.52
CA ILE A 469 -1.51 -12.61 30.53
C ILE A 469 -2.21 -12.88 31.86
N GLU A 470 -2.16 -14.14 32.31
CA GLU A 470 -2.74 -14.57 33.58
C GLU A 470 -2.13 -13.80 34.76
N ARG A 471 -0.80 -13.68 34.82
CA ARG A 471 -0.14 -12.96 35.92
C ARG A 471 -0.38 -11.44 35.89
N THR A 472 -0.40 -10.84 34.71
CA THR A 472 -0.41 -9.38 34.53
C THR A 472 -1.82 -8.80 34.57
N TYR A 473 -2.78 -9.45 33.91
CA TYR A 473 -4.10 -8.86 33.67
C TYR A 473 -5.24 -9.50 34.45
N ARG A 474 -5.09 -10.72 34.98
CA ARG A 474 -6.18 -11.42 35.69
C ARG A 474 -6.81 -10.59 36.81
N LYS A 475 -6.02 -9.79 37.54
CA LYS A 475 -6.50 -8.96 38.66
C LYS A 475 -7.06 -7.60 38.21
N THR A 476 -6.48 -7.00 37.17
CA THR A 476 -6.78 -5.63 36.74
C THR A 476 -7.87 -5.58 35.68
N ASP A 477 -7.87 -6.54 34.75
CA ASP A 477 -8.87 -6.71 33.70
C ASP A 477 -9.10 -8.21 33.41
N PRO A 478 -9.96 -8.89 34.20
CA PRO A 478 -10.24 -10.31 34.03
C PRO A 478 -10.84 -10.64 32.65
N LYS A 479 -11.66 -9.75 32.08
CA LYS A 479 -12.32 -9.96 30.79
C LYS A 479 -11.30 -9.99 29.66
N TYR A 480 -10.37 -9.03 29.67
CA TYR A 480 -9.27 -9.02 28.71
C TYR A 480 -8.38 -10.26 28.85
N ALA A 481 -8.07 -10.67 30.09
CA ALA A 481 -7.27 -11.85 30.37
C ALA A 481 -7.92 -13.13 29.79
N ASP A 482 -9.21 -13.35 30.07
CA ASP A 482 -9.97 -14.49 29.55
C ASP A 482 -10.02 -14.51 28.02
N PHE A 483 -10.34 -13.37 27.41
CA PHE A 483 -10.37 -13.23 25.97
C PHE A 483 -9.02 -13.58 25.33
N SER A 484 -7.94 -12.99 25.85
CA SER A 484 -6.59 -13.16 25.30
C SER A 484 -6.07 -14.59 25.51
N ILE A 485 -6.33 -15.21 26.66
CA ILE A 485 -5.98 -16.61 26.92
C ILE A 485 -6.76 -17.54 26.00
N GLN A 486 -8.06 -17.29 25.77
CA GLN A 486 -8.85 -18.09 24.85
C GLN A 486 -8.30 -18.03 23.42
N GLN A 487 -7.82 -16.86 22.98
CA GLN A 487 -7.13 -16.75 21.69
C GLN A 487 -5.85 -17.59 21.64
N GLN A 488 -5.02 -17.55 22.68
CA GLN A 488 -3.79 -18.36 22.74
C GLN A 488 -4.10 -19.87 22.77
N LYS A 489 -5.15 -20.30 23.47
CA LYS A 489 -5.61 -21.70 23.47
C LYS A 489 -6.00 -22.17 22.08
N GLU A 490 -6.69 -21.34 21.30
CA GLU A 490 -7.05 -21.68 19.92
C GLU A 490 -5.82 -21.76 19.00
N ILE A 491 -4.81 -20.90 19.21
CA ILE A 491 -3.51 -21.00 18.51
C ILE A 491 -2.83 -22.32 18.85
N THR A 492 -2.72 -22.67 20.13
CA THR A 492 -2.12 -23.94 20.59
C THR A 492 -2.85 -25.14 20.00
N ARG A 493 -4.19 -25.14 19.99
CA ARG A 493 -4.99 -26.22 19.40
C ARG A 493 -4.63 -26.45 17.93
N ARG A 494 -4.57 -25.39 17.13
CA ARG A 494 -4.19 -25.48 15.71
C ARG A 494 -2.76 -25.98 15.51
N LEU A 495 -1.83 -25.54 16.36
CA LEU A 495 -0.44 -25.99 16.32
C LEU A 495 -0.31 -27.48 16.68
N ILE A 496 -1.11 -27.98 17.62
CA ILE A 496 -1.16 -29.42 17.97
C ILE A 496 -1.75 -30.23 16.81
N ASP A 497 -2.84 -29.75 16.19
CA ASP A 497 -3.42 -30.42 15.00
C ASP A 497 -2.38 -30.51 13.88
N GLU A 498 -1.64 -29.43 13.64
CA GLU A 498 -0.59 -29.38 12.63
C GLU A 498 0.63 -30.25 12.98
N TRP A 499 1.01 -30.30 14.27
CA TRP A 499 2.05 -31.20 14.77
C TRP A 499 1.71 -32.66 14.43
N ALA A 500 0.47 -33.06 14.68
CA ALA A 500 -0.01 -34.40 14.39
C ALA A 500 -0.03 -34.69 12.87
N LYS A 501 -0.52 -33.75 12.06
CA LYS A 501 -0.53 -33.87 10.59
C LYS A 501 0.86 -33.95 9.97
N SER A 502 1.85 -33.36 10.64
CA SER A 502 3.24 -33.32 10.16
C SER A 502 4.08 -34.49 10.68
N GLU A 503 3.45 -35.44 11.40
CA GLU A 503 4.10 -36.62 11.97
C GLU A 503 5.32 -36.27 12.85
N CYS A 504 5.25 -35.12 13.54
CA CYS A 504 6.33 -34.66 14.39
C CYS A 504 6.54 -35.63 15.57
N LYS A 505 7.78 -36.12 15.73
CA LYS A 505 8.12 -37.11 16.75
C LYS A 505 8.05 -36.50 18.16
N ILE A 506 7.42 -37.24 19.07
CA ILE A 506 7.35 -36.97 20.53
C ILE A 506 6.74 -35.60 20.84
N LEU A 507 5.47 -35.58 21.26
CA LEU A 507 4.95 -34.39 21.94
C LEU A 507 5.83 -34.14 23.18
N PRO A 508 6.36 -32.93 23.38
CA PRO A 508 6.86 -32.56 24.69
C PRO A 508 5.70 -32.76 25.66
N LEU A 509 5.94 -33.51 26.73
CA LEU A 509 5.00 -33.64 27.83
C LEU A 509 4.55 -32.21 28.20
N LEU A 510 3.29 -31.88 27.87
CA LEU A 510 2.67 -30.66 28.38
C LEU A 510 2.87 -30.71 29.90
N PRO A 511 3.37 -29.63 30.54
CA PRO A 511 3.57 -29.64 31.98
C PRO A 511 2.25 -30.07 32.60
N SER A 512 2.27 -31.24 33.25
CA SER A 512 1.10 -31.84 33.88
C SER A 512 0.42 -30.76 34.70
N GLU A 513 -0.87 -30.51 34.48
CA GLU A 513 -1.66 -29.61 35.31
C GLU A 513 -1.32 -29.89 36.77
N LYS A 514 -0.58 -28.98 37.40
CA LYS A 514 -0.38 -29.04 38.84
C LYS A 514 -1.75 -28.70 39.43
N LYS A 515 -2.52 -29.74 39.70
CA LYS A 515 -3.81 -29.67 40.39
C LYS A 515 -3.67 -29.04 41.76
#